data_AF-A0A1I2YGV7-F1
#
_entry.id   AF-A0A1I2YGV7-F1
#
_cell.length_a   1.000
_cell.length_b   1.000
_cell.length_c   1.000
_cell.angle_alpha   90.00
_cell.angle_beta   90.00
_cell.angle_gamma   90.00
#
_symmetry.space_group_name_H-M   'P 1'
#
loop_
_entity.id
_entity.type
_entity.pdbx_description
1 polymer ?
#
loop_
_entity_poly.entity_id
_entity_poly.type
_entity_poly.pdbx_seq_one_letter_code
_entity_poly.pdbx_strand_id
1 'polypeptide(L)'
;MSSAPLPPEALDDWLTALADRLQLDPADVPVGDLLDVARDVAHNVARPAAPLSTFLIGLAAAKNGGTGASIEAACAAASELALDWTPEKL
;
A
#
# COMPACT_ATOMS: atom_id res chain seq x y z
N MET A 1 -10.52 21.28 -4.34
CA MET A 1 -9.06 21.07 -4.43
C MET A 1 -8.84 20.12 -5.60
N SER A 2 -8.03 20.51 -6.59
CA SER A 2 -7.89 19.73 -7.82
C SER A 2 -7.22 18.39 -7.51
N SER A 3 -7.95 17.29 -7.75
CA SER A 3 -7.50 15.91 -7.59
C SER A 3 -6.82 15.44 -8.89
N ALA A 4 -5.89 16.23 -9.42
CA ALA A 4 -5.06 15.74 -10.52
C ALA A 4 -4.09 14.69 -9.96
N PRO A 5 -3.98 13.50 -10.59
CA PRO A 5 -2.94 12.55 -10.24
C PRO A 5 -1.58 13.24 -10.32
N LEU A 6 -0.71 13.01 -9.33
CA LEU A 6 0.67 13.44 -9.42
C LEU A 6 1.31 12.74 -10.64
N PRO A 7 2.12 13.45 -11.45
CA PRO A 7 2.90 12.78 -12.47
C PRO A 7 3.90 11.80 -11.79
N PRO A 8 4.35 10.73 -12.48
CA PRO A 8 5.18 9.69 -11.88
C PRO A 8 6.40 10.24 -11.11
N GLU A 9 7.08 11.23 -11.67
CA GLU A 9 8.23 11.89 -11.05
C GLU A 9 7.87 12.58 -9.72
N ALA A 10 6.66 13.13 -9.59
CA ALA A 10 6.23 13.77 -8.36
C ALA A 10 5.87 12.74 -7.26
N LEU A 11 5.57 11.50 -7.63
CA LEU A 11 5.42 10.40 -6.67
C LEU A 11 6.80 9.96 -6.14
N ASP A 12 7.80 9.83 -7.01
CA ASP A 12 9.17 9.45 -6.64
C ASP A 12 9.82 10.52 -5.74
N ASP A 13 9.65 11.80 -6.09
CA ASP A 13 10.11 12.93 -5.27
C ASP A 13 9.45 12.94 -3.89
N TRP A 14 8.13 12.67 -3.84
CA TRP A 14 7.40 12.60 -2.59
C TRP A 14 7.85 11.42 -1.73
N LEU A 15 8.01 10.23 -2.33
CA LEU A 15 8.49 9.03 -1.65
C LEU A 15 9.86 9.29 -1.03
N THR A 16 10.78 9.85 -1.82
CA THR A 16 12.14 10.19 -1.36
C THR A 16 12.09 11.16 -0.18
N ALA A 17 11.38 12.28 -0.33
CA ALA A 17 11.28 13.28 0.73
C ALA A 17 10.63 12.76 2.02
N LEU A 18 9.62 11.89 1.90
CA LEU A 18 8.95 11.30 3.06
C LEU A 18 9.81 10.22 3.72
N ALA A 19 10.45 9.35 2.93
CA ALA A 19 11.36 8.32 3.43
C ALA A 19 12.53 8.95 4.20
N ASP A 20 13.16 9.99 3.66
CA ASP A 20 14.21 10.76 4.34
C ASP A 20 13.73 11.29 5.70
N ARG A 21 12.53 11.87 5.74
CA ARG A 21 11.95 12.44 6.97
C ARG A 21 11.62 11.37 8.01
N LEU A 22 11.29 10.17 7.58
CA LEU A 22 10.99 9.01 8.42
C LEU A 22 12.21 8.14 8.70
N GLN A 23 13.38 8.48 8.16
CA GLN A 23 14.63 7.73 8.29
C GLN A 23 14.51 6.30 7.73
N LEU A 24 13.89 6.18 6.55
CA LEU A 24 13.71 4.94 5.81
C LEU A 24 14.53 4.97 4.52
N ASP A 25 14.97 3.81 4.03
CA ASP A 25 15.50 3.69 2.68
C ASP A 25 14.33 3.59 1.68
N PRO A 26 14.17 4.53 0.73
CA PRO A 26 13.11 4.45 -0.26
C PRO A 26 13.22 3.20 -1.15
N ALA A 27 14.40 2.61 -1.30
CA ALA A 27 14.60 1.38 -2.07
C ALA A 27 13.95 0.14 -1.42
N ASP A 28 13.68 0.18 -0.11
CA ASP A 28 13.02 -0.90 0.62
C ASP A 28 11.48 -0.86 0.49
N VAL A 29 10.93 0.15 -0.18
CA VAL A 29 9.49 0.34 -0.34
C VAL A 29 9.03 -0.26 -1.69
N PRO A 30 8.27 -1.36 -1.70
CA PRO A 30 7.71 -1.92 -2.94
C PRO A 30 6.50 -1.10 -3.40
N VAL A 31 6.76 0.05 -4.02
CA VAL A 31 5.73 1.01 -4.45
C VAL A 31 4.69 0.36 -5.36
N GLY A 32 5.14 -0.46 -6.32
CA GLY A 32 4.25 -1.14 -7.26
C GLY A 32 3.20 -1.99 -6.56
N ASP A 33 3.62 -2.87 -5.65
CA ASP A 33 2.74 -3.76 -4.92
C ASP A 33 1.75 -3.00 -4.02
N LEU A 34 2.22 -1.92 -3.37
CA LEU A 34 1.35 -1.08 -2.53
C LEU A 34 0.28 -0.36 -3.35
N LEU A 35 0.62 0.13 -4.54
CA LEU A 35 -0.33 0.76 -5.46
C LEU A 35 -1.32 -0.26 -6.04
N ASP A 36 -0.85 -1.47 -6.34
CA ASP A 36 -1.67 -2.56 -6.83
C ASP A 36 -2.69 -3.01 -5.78
N VAL A 37 -2.27 -3.21 -4.53
CA VAL A 37 -3.20 -3.49 -3.42
C VAL A 37 -4.21 -2.35 -3.23
N ALA A 38 -3.75 -1.10 -3.22
CA ALA A 38 -4.64 0.04 -3.05
C ALA A 38 -5.70 0.08 -4.15
N ARG A 39 -5.33 -0.25 -5.39
CA ARG A 39 -6.24 -0.40 -6.53
C ARG A 39 -7.24 -1.54 -6.31
N ASP A 40 -6.78 -2.73 -5.95
CA ASP A 40 -7.64 -3.90 -5.74
C ASP A 40 -8.66 -3.66 -4.62
N VAL A 41 -8.21 -3.10 -3.50
CA VAL A 41 -9.05 -2.77 -2.35
C VAL A 41 -10.06 -1.67 -2.70
N ALA A 42 -9.64 -0.63 -3.43
CA ALA A 42 -10.53 0.46 -3.81
C ALA A 42 -11.65 0.00 -4.77
N HIS A 43 -11.35 -0.97 -5.64
CA HIS A 43 -12.30 -1.52 -6.60
C HIS A 43 -13.24 -2.57 -6.00
N ASN A 44 -12.73 -3.48 -5.16
CA ASN A 44 -13.49 -4.65 -4.71
C ASN A 44 -14.07 -4.52 -3.29
N VAL A 45 -13.50 -3.64 -2.45
CA VAL A 45 -13.96 -3.45 -1.06
C VAL A 45 -14.66 -2.10 -0.91
N ALA A 46 -13.88 -1.02 -0.87
CA ALA A 46 -14.34 0.37 -0.84
C ALA A 46 -13.15 1.32 -0.96
N ARG A 47 -13.34 2.49 -1.59
CA ARG A 47 -12.29 3.51 -1.70
C ARG A 47 -11.67 3.92 -0.34
N PRO A 48 -12.43 4.09 0.76
CA PRO A 48 -11.85 4.38 2.08
C PRO A 48 -11.04 3.23 2.69
N ALA A 49 -11.21 1.98 2.22
CA ALA A 49 -10.47 0.84 2.73
C ALA A 49 -9.01 0.81 2.24
N ALA A 50 -8.70 1.42 1.09
CA ALA A 50 -7.34 1.43 0.55
C ALA A 50 -6.27 1.96 1.53
N PRO A 51 -6.41 3.16 2.14
CA PRO A 51 -5.42 3.64 3.12
C PRO A 51 -5.41 2.83 4.42
N LEU A 52 -6.51 2.17 4.81
CA LEU A 52 -6.54 1.30 5.98
C LEU A 52 -5.74 0.01 5.71
N SER A 53 -5.90 -0.58 4.52
CA SER A 53 -5.18 -1.78 4.11
C SER A 53 -3.67 -1.52 4.04
N THR A 54 -3.23 -0.41 3.43
CA THR A 54 -1.79 -0.10 3.35
C THR A 54 -1.17 0.18 4.73
N PHE A 55 -1.92 0.79 5.65
CA PHE A 55 -1.48 0.94 7.04
C PHE A 55 -1.32 -0.42 7.74
N LEU A 56 -2.28 -1.34 7.59
CA LEU A 56 -2.20 -2.69 8.16
C LEU A 56 -1.07 -3.52 7.58
N ILE A 57 -0.80 -3.39 6.27
CA ILE A 57 0.36 -3.99 5.61
C ILE A 57 1.65 -3.54 6.29
N GLY A 58 1.82 -2.23 6.51
CA GLY A 58 2.99 -1.69 7.21
C GLY A 58 3.15 -2.27 8.62
N LEU A 59 2.07 -2.36 9.39
CA LEU A 59 2.09 -2.97 10.73
C LEU A 59 2.44 -4.46 10.69
N ALA A 60 1.91 -5.21 9.73
CA ALA A 60 2.20 -6.64 9.57
C ALA A 60 3.66 -6.85 9.16
N ALA A 61 4.15 -6.09 8.18
CA ALA A 61 5.53 -6.13 7.73
C ALA A 61 6.51 -5.85 8.88
N ALA A 62 6.25 -4.82 9.69
CA ALA A 62 7.07 -4.47 10.86
C ALA A 62 7.12 -5.60 11.91
N LYS A 63 6.00 -6.30 12.14
CA LYS A 63 5.96 -7.48 13.02
C LYS A 63 6.77 -8.66 12.47
N ASN A 64 6.92 -8.74 11.15
CA ASN A 64 7.59 -9.82 10.43
C ASN A 64 9.01 -9.45 9.97
N GLY A 65 9.70 -8.59 10.71
CA GLY A 65 11.11 -8.24 10.47
C GLY A 65 11.35 -7.01 9.59
N GLY A 66 10.28 -6.38 9.08
CA GLY A 66 10.37 -5.10 8.36
C GLY A 66 11.16 -5.14 7.06
N THR A 67 11.16 -6.27 6.35
CA THR A 67 11.87 -6.43 5.08
C THR A 67 10.93 -6.19 3.89
N GLY A 68 11.49 -5.89 2.71
CA GLY A 68 10.71 -5.83 1.47
C GLY A 68 9.84 -7.08 1.25
N ALA A 69 10.41 -8.26 1.48
CA ALA A 69 9.68 -9.53 1.40
C ALA A 69 8.51 -9.64 2.39
N SER A 70 8.60 -9.05 3.59
CA SER A 70 7.49 -9.06 4.54
C SER A 70 6.38 -8.09 4.14
N ILE A 71 6.71 -7.01 3.43
CA ILE A 71 5.74 -6.10 2.80
C ILE A 71 5.06 -6.79 1.62
N GLU A 72 5.82 -7.40 0.71
CA GLU A 72 5.31 -8.15 -0.45
C GLU A 72 4.31 -9.25 -0.03
N ALA A 73 4.68 -10.05 0.98
CA ALA A 73 3.81 -11.10 1.51
C ALA A 73 2.50 -10.55 2.10
N ALA A 74 2.57 -9.42 2.82
CA ALA A 74 1.38 -8.76 3.35
C ALA A 74 0.52 -8.13 2.25
N CYS A 75 1.14 -7.60 1.20
CA CYS A 75 0.44 -7.09 0.01
C CYS A 75 -0.33 -8.22 -0.68
N ALA A 76 0.33 -9.35 -0.95
CA ALA A 76 -0.30 -10.51 -1.57
C ALA A 76 -1.54 -10.99 -0.80
N ALA A 77 -1.43 -11.12 0.52
CA ALA A 77 -2.56 -11.53 1.37
C ALA A 77 -3.71 -10.51 1.35
N ALA A 78 -3.41 -9.21 1.31
CA ALA A 78 -4.42 -8.17 1.24
C ALA A 78 -5.13 -8.13 -0.11
N SER A 79 -4.40 -8.27 -1.22
CA SER A 79 -4.99 -8.36 -2.57
C SER A 79 -5.85 -9.61 -2.72
N GLU A 80 -5.38 -10.78 -2.27
CA GLU A 80 -6.17 -12.02 -2.29
C GLU A 80 -7.51 -11.83 -1.56
N LEU A 81 -7.48 -11.30 -0.34
CA LEU A 81 -8.69 -11.02 0.43
C LEU A 81 -9.61 -10.01 -0.28
N ALA A 82 -9.05 -8.96 -0.89
CA ALA A 82 -9.83 -7.94 -1.58
C ALA A 82 -10.52 -8.51 -2.83
N LEU A 83 -9.83 -9.34 -3.61
CA LEU A 83 -10.36 -9.93 -4.84
C LEU A 83 -11.50 -10.94 -4.55
N ASP A 84 -11.43 -11.65 -3.42
CA ASP A 84 -12.47 -12.59 -2.99
C ASP A 84 -13.57 -11.94 -2.14
N TRP A 85 -13.51 -10.62 -1.94
CA TRP A 85 -14.42 -9.91 -1.02
C TRP A 85 -15.86 -9.90 -1.53
N THR A 86 -16.78 -10.47 -0.75
CA THR A 86 -18.22 -10.46 -1.02
C THR A 86 -18.96 -9.80 0.15
N PRO A 87 -19.62 -8.63 -0.05
CA PRO A 87 -20.25 -7.87 1.03
C PRO A 87 -21.36 -8.61 1.79
N GLU A 88 -21.90 -9.69 1.22
CA GLU A 88 -22.98 -10.50 1.80
C GLU A 88 -22.53 -11.40 2.96
N LYS A 89 -21.22 -11.46 3.26
CA LYS A 89 -20.64 -12.19 4.41
C LYS A 89 -20.45 -11.31 5.66
N LEU A 90 -21.43 -10.46 5.99
CA LEU A 90 -21.51 -9.78 7.29
C LEU A 90 -22.82 -10.12 8.02
#